data_AF-A0A379GIK9-F1
#
_entry.id   AF-A0A379GIK9-F1
#
_cell.length_a   1.000
_cell.length_b   1.000
_cell.length_c   1.000
_cell.angle_alpha   90.00
_cell.angle_beta   90.00
_cell.angle_gamma   90.00
#
_symmetry.space_group_name_H-M   'P 1'
#
loop_
_entity.id
_entity.type
_entity.pdbx_description
1 polymer ?
#
loop_
_entity_poly.entity_id
_entity_poly.type
_entity_poly.pdbx_seq_one_letter_code
_entity_poly.pdbx_strand_id
1 'polypeptide(L)'
;MLLKKTIKWTGMILLGVGAVSTTLWLTIPRWLPVVAKSYLPEGVSLSLTQPRLQQWGVFIDDIALKSDSCTLANVQQFTFNYQKQQIDSLSFNSQQLTINEGCFSQLSFADKKETATVPLDIHALLATIPHLSVDINHVSLMDNQRYNGHFQLKSDTNGRLISYQGDNTQIQALIRDNQWLDIKQLKINLPDDNQIELAAEIALPLNVDSLPENGSISTTLLTSHYAYPLVFIAQWQGNSGTISIAEQGGGQALAVLPWNVTAENITIEKGRWEWFGLDQPLRGGVNINIAQWQQGLTGLRLTARLNVMTQGHAGKGNLVMTIPETAINWLDADIPIQLTGIVNKDLMQASAQLPVKVTGMLTDPTIEFQPGSLLRFKGQLTETLTVKDARLPLAGSTLSSKGFNGHLNAIVLAEDTIWGDYRVHFAGRSTDFLPDQGNWQWRYWGEGNLLPLKARWDIAGTGSWVDNMVSFETLNTGFDVLTYQHTSMLAPRLTLLTPFRWFKRR
;
A
#
# COMPACT_ATOMS: atom_id res chain seq x y z
N MET A 1 -66.15 41.15 -34.78
CA MET A 1 -66.21 39.66 -34.75
C MET A 1 -64.84 39.00 -34.48
N LEU A 2 -63.72 39.60 -34.90
CA LEU A 2 -62.35 39.10 -34.66
C LEU A 2 -61.94 39.03 -33.17
N LEU A 3 -62.34 40.01 -32.34
CA LEU A 3 -61.97 40.07 -30.91
C LEU A 3 -62.54 38.91 -30.05
N LYS A 4 -63.73 38.39 -30.39
CA LYS A 4 -64.34 37.23 -29.70
C LYS A 4 -63.66 35.90 -30.07
N LYS A 5 -63.06 35.82 -31.26
CA LYS A 5 -62.29 34.64 -31.71
C LYS A 5 -60.92 34.60 -31.05
N THR A 6 -60.23 35.74 -30.94
CA THR A 6 -58.91 35.82 -30.28
C THR A 6 -58.99 35.50 -28.79
N ILE A 7 -60.02 36.00 -28.07
CA ILE A 7 -60.23 35.69 -26.64
C ILE A 7 -60.54 34.19 -26.39
N LYS A 8 -61.29 33.54 -27.29
CA LYS A 8 -61.56 32.10 -27.20
C LYS A 8 -60.31 31.26 -27.44
N TRP A 9 -59.49 31.64 -28.42
CA TRP A 9 -58.23 30.93 -28.72
C TRP A 9 -57.17 31.15 -27.65
N THR A 10 -57.02 32.36 -27.12
CA THR A 10 -56.09 32.62 -25.99
C THR A 10 -56.54 31.89 -24.72
N GLY A 11 -57.83 31.88 -24.40
CA GLY A 11 -58.35 31.12 -23.26
C GLY A 11 -58.15 29.60 -23.40
N MET A 12 -58.35 29.05 -24.60
CA MET A 12 -58.15 27.62 -24.88
C MET A 12 -56.66 27.23 -24.84
N ILE A 13 -55.77 28.11 -25.32
CA ILE A 13 -54.31 27.92 -25.21
C ILE A 13 -53.87 27.97 -23.74
N LEU A 14 -54.35 28.95 -22.95
CA LEU A 14 -54.01 29.05 -21.53
C LEU A 14 -54.51 27.83 -20.73
N LEU A 15 -55.72 27.34 -21.00
CA LEU A 15 -56.25 26.12 -20.42
C LEU A 15 -55.45 24.88 -20.85
N GLY A 16 -55.10 24.79 -22.13
CA GLY A 16 -54.27 23.70 -22.66
C GLY A 16 -52.88 23.68 -22.01
N VAL A 17 -52.21 24.83 -21.95
CA VAL A 17 -50.90 24.98 -21.29
C VAL A 17 -51.01 24.68 -19.80
N GLY A 18 -52.05 25.18 -19.12
CA GLY A 18 -52.30 24.88 -17.71
C GLY A 18 -52.48 23.38 -17.46
N ALA A 19 -53.30 22.70 -18.27
CA ALA A 19 -53.51 21.26 -18.16
C ALA A 19 -52.24 20.46 -18.45
N VAL A 20 -51.47 20.86 -19.47
CA VAL A 20 -50.19 20.24 -19.83
C VAL A 20 -49.15 20.43 -18.72
N SER A 21 -48.98 21.65 -18.20
CA SER A 21 -48.06 21.92 -17.08
C SER A 21 -48.43 21.15 -15.81
N THR A 22 -49.73 21.04 -15.52
CA THR A 22 -50.20 20.31 -14.32
C THR A 22 -49.98 18.80 -14.48
N THR A 23 -50.24 18.25 -15.67
CA THR A 23 -49.98 16.83 -15.97
C THR A 23 -48.49 16.51 -15.99
N LEU A 24 -47.65 17.38 -16.55
CA LEU A 24 -46.19 17.29 -16.44
C LEU A 24 -45.72 17.29 -14.99
N TRP A 25 -46.27 18.16 -14.15
CA TRP A 25 -45.94 18.23 -12.71
C TRP A 25 -46.32 16.96 -11.95
N LEU A 26 -47.56 16.47 -12.16
CA LEU A 26 -48.08 15.26 -11.51
C LEU A 26 -47.39 13.98 -11.98
N THR A 27 -46.68 14.02 -13.11
CA THR A 27 -45.97 12.86 -13.68
C THR A 27 -44.45 12.95 -13.59
N ILE A 28 -43.89 13.92 -12.84
CA ILE A 28 -42.44 14.07 -12.64
C ILE A 28 -41.74 12.75 -12.27
N PRO A 29 -42.23 11.96 -11.28
CA PRO A 29 -41.60 10.68 -10.94
C PRO A 29 -41.56 9.65 -12.08
N ARG A 30 -42.33 9.83 -13.16
CA ARG A 30 -42.39 8.93 -14.31
C ARG A 30 -41.50 9.38 -15.45
N TRP A 31 -41.51 10.66 -15.79
CA TRP A 31 -40.75 11.15 -16.95
C TRP A 31 -39.32 11.59 -16.59
N LEU A 32 -39.10 12.14 -15.39
CA LEU A 32 -37.77 12.63 -15.00
C LEU A 32 -36.71 11.51 -14.96
N PRO A 33 -37.00 10.30 -14.42
CA PRO A 33 -36.07 9.17 -14.54
C PRO A 33 -35.67 8.80 -15.96
N VAL A 34 -36.61 8.90 -16.90
CA VAL A 34 -36.38 8.57 -18.32
C VAL A 34 -35.45 9.59 -18.95
N VAL A 35 -35.65 10.88 -18.64
CA VAL A 35 -34.77 11.96 -19.11
C VAL A 35 -33.40 11.89 -18.43
N ALA A 36 -33.36 11.61 -17.13
CA ALA A 36 -32.10 11.48 -16.40
C ALA A 36 -31.24 10.31 -16.90
N LYS A 37 -31.85 9.26 -17.46
CA LYS A 37 -31.15 8.08 -17.97
C LYS A 37 -30.06 8.40 -18.99
N SER A 38 -30.21 9.44 -19.82
CA SER A 38 -29.18 9.84 -20.80
C SER A 38 -27.93 10.45 -20.16
N TYR A 39 -28.03 10.88 -18.91
CA TYR A 39 -26.94 11.51 -18.13
C TYR A 39 -26.38 10.58 -17.05
N LEU A 40 -26.99 9.41 -16.84
CA LEU A 40 -26.56 8.42 -15.87
C LEU A 40 -25.73 7.32 -16.55
N PRO A 41 -24.81 6.66 -15.82
CA PRO A 41 -24.12 5.48 -16.31
C PRO A 41 -25.08 4.35 -16.71
N GLU A 42 -24.64 3.46 -17.60
CA GLU A 42 -25.41 2.25 -17.92
C GLU A 42 -25.65 1.40 -16.66
N GLY A 43 -26.82 0.77 -16.59
CA GLY A 43 -27.25 0.01 -15.42
C GLY A 43 -27.69 0.86 -14.22
N VAL A 44 -27.61 2.19 -14.30
CA VAL A 44 -28.05 3.10 -13.22
C VAL A 44 -29.40 3.74 -13.57
N SER A 45 -30.31 3.72 -12.61
CA SER A 45 -31.63 4.34 -12.71
C SER A 45 -31.86 5.33 -11.57
N LEU A 46 -32.59 6.40 -11.87
CA LEU A 46 -33.05 7.37 -10.88
C LEU A 46 -34.49 7.02 -10.49
N SER A 47 -34.79 7.07 -9.20
CA SER A 47 -36.15 7.03 -8.69
C SER A 47 -36.35 8.19 -7.72
N LEU A 48 -37.54 8.78 -7.72
CA LEU A 48 -37.88 9.86 -6.80
C LEU A 48 -39.35 9.82 -6.42
N THR A 49 -39.65 10.36 -5.25
CA THR A 49 -41.01 10.59 -4.76
C THR A 49 -41.63 11.82 -5.42
N GLN A 50 -42.95 11.99 -5.25
CA GLN A 50 -43.69 13.11 -5.84
C GLN A 50 -43.18 14.46 -5.29
N PRO A 51 -42.68 15.37 -6.13
CA PRO A 51 -42.22 16.67 -5.68
C PRO A 51 -43.38 17.54 -5.18
N ARG A 52 -43.16 18.22 -4.06
CA ARG A 52 -44.09 19.18 -3.46
C ARG A 52 -43.57 20.59 -3.70
N LEU A 53 -44.40 21.47 -4.24
CA LEU A 53 -44.07 22.89 -4.38
C LEU A 53 -44.04 23.56 -3.01
N GLN A 54 -42.99 24.32 -2.77
CA GLN A 54 -42.89 25.30 -1.69
C GLN A 54 -42.81 26.70 -2.33
N GLN A 55 -43.03 27.77 -1.54
CA GLN A 55 -43.17 29.13 -2.07
C GLN A 55 -42.07 29.56 -3.05
N TRP A 56 -40.83 29.13 -2.84
CA TRP A 56 -39.68 29.46 -3.70
C TRP A 56 -38.79 28.23 -3.97
N GLY A 57 -39.39 27.04 -3.99
CA GLY A 57 -38.63 25.80 -4.05
C GLY A 57 -39.44 24.53 -4.27
N VAL A 58 -38.73 23.41 -4.29
CA VAL A 58 -39.25 22.07 -4.49
C VAL A 58 -38.74 21.17 -3.36
N PHE A 59 -39.65 20.45 -2.73
CA PHE A 59 -39.36 19.46 -1.70
C PHE A 59 -39.62 18.04 -2.23
N ILE A 60 -38.68 17.12 -2.01
CA ILE A 60 -38.77 15.72 -2.43
C ILE A 60 -38.39 14.85 -1.21
N ASP A 61 -39.27 13.94 -0.81
CA ASP A 61 -39.06 13.12 0.40
C ASP A 61 -37.87 12.15 0.25
N ASP A 62 -37.75 11.54 -0.92
CA ASP A 62 -36.78 10.49 -1.23
C ASP A 62 -36.38 10.56 -2.72
N ILE A 63 -35.08 10.54 -2.97
CA ILE A 63 -34.44 10.40 -4.27
C ILE A 63 -33.41 9.27 -4.16
N ALA A 64 -33.56 8.21 -4.94
CA ALA A 64 -32.67 7.07 -4.90
C ALA A 64 -32.07 6.77 -6.27
N LEU A 65 -30.75 6.59 -6.29
CA LEU A 65 -30.00 6.01 -7.40
C LEU A 65 -29.89 4.50 -7.19
N LYS A 66 -30.30 3.73 -8.18
CA LYS A 66 -30.36 2.26 -8.11
C LYS A 66 -29.61 1.63 -9.26
N SER A 67 -28.87 0.58 -8.99
CA SER A 67 -28.44 -0.40 -9.98
C SER A 67 -29.52 -1.50 -10.13
N ASP A 68 -29.26 -2.48 -10.99
CA ASP A 68 -30.14 -3.65 -11.16
C ASP A 68 -30.28 -4.49 -9.88
N SER A 69 -29.28 -4.48 -9.00
CA SER A 69 -29.19 -5.34 -7.82
C SER A 69 -29.25 -4.62 -6.47
N CYS A 70 -28.98 -3.31 -6.42
CA CYS A 70 -28.87 -2.56 -5.16
C CYS A 70 -29.15 -1.06 -5.30
N THR A 71 -29.44 -0.40 -4.18
CA THR A 71 -29.51 1.06 -4.12
C THR A 71 -28.10 1.62 -3.90
N LEU A 72 -27.60 2.36 -4.88
CA LEU A 72 -26.27 2.99 -4.87
C LEU A 72 -26.21 4.14 -3.87
N ALA A 73 -27.20 5.04 -3.97
CA ALA A 73 -27.31 6.19 -3.09
C ALA A 73 -28.77 6.54 -2.85
N ASN A 74 -29.07 7.05 -1.66
CA ASN A 74 -30.39 7.54 -1.29
C ASN A 74 -30.26 8.91 -0.60
N VAL A 75 -30.99 9.90 -1.11
CA VAL A 75 -31.10 11.26 -0.57
C VAL A 75 -32.49 11.44 -0.01
N GLN A 76 -32.59 11.81 1.26
CA GLN A 76 -33.86 12.04 1.96
C GLN A 76 -34.06 13.52 2.27
N GLN A 77 -35.34 13.92 2.27
CA GLN A 77 -35.79 15.28 2.56
C GLN A 77 -35.01 16.33 1.77
N PHE A 78 -34.91 16.10 0.45
CA PHE A 78 -34.25 17.00 -0.46
C PHE A 78 -35.08 18.26 -0.67
N THR A 79 -34.43 19.41 -0.56
CA THR A 79 -35.03 20.72 -0.79
C THR A 79 -34.20 21.46 -1.81
N PHE A 80 -34.88 22.01 -2.81
CA PHE A 80 -34.29 22.90 -3.79
C PHE A 80 -34.95 24.26 -3.66
N ASN A 81 -34.16 25.32 -3.51
CA ASN A 81 -34.64 26.69 -3.51
C ASN A 81 -33.90 27.51 -4.57
N TYR A 82 -34.63 28.39 -5.25
CA TYR A 82 -34.05 29.36 -6.17
C TYR A 82 -34.32 30.76 -5.65
N GLN A 83 -33.25 31.55 -5.49
CA GLN A 83 -33.34 32.93 -5.06
C GLN A 83 -32.86 33.85 -6.16
N LYS A 84 -33.79 34.65 -6.68
CA LYS A 84 -33.53 35.71 -7.63
C LYS A 84 -33.18 37.00 -6.89
N GLN A 85 -31.89 37.30 -6.73
CA GLN A 85 -31.40 38.55 -6.17
C GLN A 85 -30.64 39.35 -7.26
N GLN A 86 -29.59 40.10 -6.90
CA GLN A 86 -28.70 40.75 -7.86
C GLN A 86 -27.89 39.73 -8.67
N ILE A 87 -27.64 38.56 -8.06
CA ILE A 87 -27.02 37.37 -8.63
C ILE A 87 -27.96 36.20 -8.34
N ASP A 88 -28.30 35.43 -9.36
CA ASP A 88 -29.14 34.24 -9.22
C ASP A 88 -28.41 33.16 -8.41
N SER A 89 -29.03 32.65 -7.35
CA SER A 89 -28.43 31.62 -6.50
C SER A 89 -29.34 30.41 -6.34
N LEU A 90 -28.73 29.22 -6.40
CA LEU A 90 -29.37 27.92 -6.22
C LEU A 90 -28.98 27.37 -4.85
N SER A 91 -29.93 26.80 -4.12
CA SER A 91 -29.68 26.13 -2.84
C SER A 91 -30.28 24.72 -2.88
N PHE A 92 -29.43 23.73 -2.63
CA PHE A 92 -29.81 22.34 -2.43
C PHE A 92 -29.53 21.97 -0.98
N ASN A 93 -30.54 21.55 -0.22
CA ASN A 93 -30.33 21.06 1.15
C ASN A 93 -30.97 19.68 1.31
N SER A 94 -30.31 18.78 2.01
CA SER A 94 -30.82 17.46 2.33
C SER A 94 -30.53 17.08 3.77
N GLN A 95 -31.46 16.36 4.40
CA GLN A 95 -31.26 15.86 5.75
C GLN A 95 -30.29 14.68 5.78
N GLN A 96 -30.38 13.78 4.80
CA GLN A 96 -29.64 12.52 4.79
C GLN A 96 -29.22 12.15 3.37
N LEU A 97 -27.95 11.79 3.20
CA LEU A 97 -27.44 11.05 2.06
C LEU A 97 -26.88 9.72 2.56
N THR A 98 -27.34 8.60 2.03
CA THR A 98 -26.79 7.27 2.30
C THR A 98 -26.11 6.74 1.05
N ILE A 99 -24.86 6.29 1.16
CA ILE A 99 -24.04 5.77 0.06
C ILE A 99 -23.67 4.32 0.37
N ASN A 100 -23.88 3.43 -0.60
CA ASN A 100 -23.52 2.02 -0.50
C ASN A 100 -22.23 1.75 -1.29
N GLU A 101 -21.09 1.72 -0.61
CA GLU A 101 -19.76 1.61 -1.24
C GLU A 101 -19.57 0.25 -1.93
N GLY A 102 -19.99 -0.84 -1.30
CA GLY A 102 -20.00 -2.17 -1.91
C GLY A 102 -20.78 -2.22 -3.22
N CYS A 103 -21.93 -1.54 -3.29
CA CYS A 103 -22.75 -1.47 -4.51
C CYS A 103 -22.04 -0.71 -5.65
N PHE A 104 -21.33 0.39 -5.34
CA PHE A 104 -20.54 1.14 -6.33
C PHE A 104 -19.40 0.32 -6.93
N SER A 105 -18.76 -0.56 -6.14
CA SER A 105 -17.66 -1.42 -6.61
C SER A 105 -18.08 -2.46 -7.65
N GLN A 106 -19.38 -2.77 -7.73
CA GLN A 106 -19.93 -3.74 -8.69
C GLN A 106 -20.30 -3.12 -10.04
N LEU A 107 -20.25 -1.79 -10.18
CA LEU A 107 -20.54 -1.11 -11.44
C LEU A 107 -19.43 -1.42 -12.46
N SER A 108 -19.77 -2.16 -13.51
CA SER A 108 -18.87 -2.41 -14.64
C SER A 108 -18.90 -1.21 -15.59
N PHE A 109 -17.83 -0.41 -15.57
CA PHE A 109 -17.62 0.65 -16.57
C PHE A 109 -17.00 0.14 -17.88
N ALA A 110 -16.82 -1.18 -18.00
CA ALA A 110 -15.93 -1.82 -18.98
C ALA A 110 -16.46 -1.82 -20.43
N ASP A 111 -17.73 -1.52 -20.68
CA ASP A 111 -18.34 -1.78 -22.00
C ASP A 111 -18.38 -0.58 -22.98
N LYS A 112 -17.77 0.56 -22.66
CA LYS A 112 -17.55 1.61 -23.68
C LYS A 112 -16.30 1.34 -24.51
N LYS A 113 -16.45 0.43 -25.49
CA LYS A 113 -15.68 0.50 -26.74
C LYS A 113 -15.99 1.82 -27.45
N GLU A 114 -14.95 2.62 -27.69
CA GLU A 114 -14.84 3.59 -28.79
C GLU A 114 -16.13 4.29 -29.24
N THR A 115 -16.77 5.03 -28.35
CA THR A 115 -17.39 6.28 -28.79
C THR A 115 -16.45 7.37 -28.35
N ALA A 116 -15.87 8.09 -29.32
CA ALA A 116 -15.06 9.27 -29.08
C ALA A 116 -15.92 10.33 -28.37
N THR A 117 -16.01 10.22 -27.05
CA THR A 117 -16.50 11.26 -26.18
C THR A 117 -15.46 12.35 -26.22
N VAL A 118 -15.85 13.55 -26.67
CA VAL A 118 -15.03 14.75 -26.53
C VAL A 118 -14.52 14.78 -25.10
N PRO A 119 -13.18 14.82 -24.87
CA PRO A 119 -12.64 14.80 -23.52
C PRO A 119 -13.25 15.96 -22.73
N LEU A 120 -13.73 15.65 -21.52
CA LEU A 120 -14.41 16.62 -20.68
C LEU A 120 -13.42 17.73 -20.30
N ASP A 121 -13.64 18.92 -20.84
CA ASP A 121 -12.88 20.12 -20.52
C ASP A 121 -13.26 20.59 -19.11
N ILE A 122 -12.32 20.45 -18.18
CA ILE A 122 -12.53 20.77 -16.76
C ILE A 122 -12.76 22.28 -16.60
N HIS A 123 -12.09 23.11 -17.39
CA HIS A 123 -12.23 24.56 -17.30
C HIS A 123 -13.60 25.02 -17.80
N ALA A 124 -14.03 24.49 -18.94
CA ALA A 124 -15.36 24.76 -19.46
C ALA A 124 -16.44 24.30 -18.46
N LEU A 125 -16.28 23.12 -17.87
CA LEU A 125 -17.20 22.61 -16.86
C LEU A 125 -17.27 23.53 -15.63
N LEU A 126 -16.12 23.89 -15.04
CA LEU A 126 -16.08 24.75 -13.86
C LEU A 126 -16.69 26.13 -14.14
N ALA A 127 -16.47 26.70 -15.32
CA ALA A 127 -17.04 27.98 -15.73
C ALA A 127 -18.58 27.95 -15.87
N THR A 128 -19.19 26.77 -16.08
CA THR A 128 -20.65 26.64 -16.18
C THR A 128 -21.36 26.47 -14.84
N ILE A 129 -20.62 26.25 -13.75
CA ILE A 129 -21.23 26.06 -12.42
C ILE A 129 -21.76 27.40 -11.92
N PRO A 130 -23.08 27.55 -11.69
CA PRO A 130 -23.68 28.79 -11.20
C PRO A 130 -23.34 29.03 -9.72
N HIS A 131 -23.80 30.16 -9.18
CA HIS A 131 -23.82 30.37 -7.74
C HIS A 131 -24.71 29.31 -7.09
N LEU A 132 -24.08 28.43 -6.32
CA LEU A 132 -24.71 27.22 -5.83
C LEU A 132 -24.27 26.94 -4.40
N SER A 133 -25.22 26.65 -3.51
CA SER A 133 -24.97 26.08 -2.19
C SER A 133 -25.58 24.69 -2.11
N VAL A 134 -24.78 23.69 -1.81
CA VAL A 134 -25.23 22.34 -1.43
C VAL A 134 -24.92 22.14 0.05
N ASP A 135 -25.89 21.66 0.80
CA ASP A 135 -25.75 21.33 2.21
C ASP A 135 -26.42 19.98 2.49
N ILE A 136 -25.65 19.02 3.01
CA ILE A 136 -26.15 17.69 3.35
C ILE A 136 -25.82 17.45 4.81
N ASN A 137 -26.84 17.51 5.67
CA ASN A 137 -26.70 17.44 7.12
C ASN A 137 -25.99 16.17 7.58
N HIS A 138 -26.41 15.00 7.07
CA HIS A 138 -25.80 13.73 7.41
C HIS A 138 -25.51 12.88 6.17
N VAL A 139 -24.23 12.63 5.90
CA VAL A 139 -23.73 11.68 4.92
C VAL A 139 -23.36 10.39 5.67
N SER A 140 -24.02 9.29 5.30
CA SER A 140 -23.79 7.97 5.85
C SER A 140 -23.18 7.04 4.81
N LEU A 141 -22.01 6.50 5.13
CA LEU A 141 -21.31 5.46 4.39
C LEU A 141 -21.69 4.10 4.98
N MET A 142 -22.27 3.20 4.20
CA MET A 142 -22.83 1.94 4.73
C MET A 142 -21.74 1.00 5.27
N ASP A 143 -20.62 0.89 4.58
CA ASP A 143 -19.53 -0.02 4.94
C ASP A 143 -18.50 0.68 5.85
N ASN A 144 -18.39 2.01 5.77
CA ASN A 144 -17.43 2.81 6.55
C ASN A 144 -18.07 3.90 7.43
N GLN A 145 -19.03 3.51 8.28
CA GLN A 145 -19.80 4.44 9.13
C GLN A 145 -18.95 5.36 10.03
N ARG A 146 -17.72 4.96 10.37
CA ARG A 146 -16.78 5.78 11.16
C ARG A 146 -16.42 7.11 10.50
N TYR A 147 -16.63 7.24 9.19
CA TYR A 147 -16.35 8.44 8.41
C TYR A 147 -17.60 9.21 8.02
N ASN A 148 -18.74 8.90 8.64
CA ASN A 148 -19.96 9.69 8.49
C ASN A 148 -19.74 11.14 8.91
N GLY A 149 -20.46 12.05 8.28
CA GLY A 149 -20.25 13.47 8.50
C GLY A 149 -21.27 14.35 7.80
N HIS A 150 -20.90 15.61 7.65
CA HIS A 150 -21.67 16.67 7.03
C HIS A 150 -20.92 17.17 5.79
N PHE A 151 -21.63 17.37 4.68
CA PHE A 151 -21.06 17.85 3.42
C PHE A 151 -21.63 19.21 3.05
N GLN A 152 -20.76 20.13 2.65
CA GLN A 152 -21.14 21.41 2.07
C GLN A 152 -20.32 21.71 0.81
N LEU A 153 -21.00 22.28 -0.18
CA LEU A 153 -20.39 22.88 -1.36
C LEU A 153 -20.93 24.30 -1.49
N LYS A 154 -20.06 25.30 -1.62
CA LYS A 154 -20.42 26.67 -1.94
C LYS A 154 -19.66 27.11 -3.17
N SER A 155 -20.36 27.47 -4.21
CA SER A 155 -19.84 28.01 -5.46
C SER A 155 -20.23 29.48 -5.54
N ASP A 156 -19.24 30.36 -5.57
CA ASP A 156 -19.42 31.81 -5.70
C ASP A 156 -18.37 32.45 -6.62
N THR A 157 -18.26 33.79 -6.60
CA THR A 157 -17.28 34.53 -7.43
C THR A 157 -15.83 34.42 -6.93
N ASN A 158 -15.60 33.80 -5.77
CA ASN A 158 -14.27 33.59 -5.20
C ASN A 158 -13.81 32.14 -5.35
N GLY A 159 -14.60 31.31 -6.04
CA GLY A 159 -14.32 29.90 -6.33
C GLY A 159 -15.36 28.95 -5.75
N ARG A 160 -14.97 27.67 -5.63
CA ARG A 160 -15.82 26.60 -5.12
C ARG A 160 -15.21 26.01 -3.86
N LEU A 161 -15.81 26.32 -2.71
CA LEU A 161 -15.44 25.76 -1.42
C LEU A 161 -16.19 24.44 -1.20
N ILE A 162 -15.42 23.37 -0.99
CA ILE A 162 -15.90 22.04 -0.63
C ILE A 162 -15.47 21.78 0.80
N SER A 163 -16.40 21.41 1.66
CA SER A 163 -16.10 21.00 3.02
C SER A 163 -16.84 19.73 3.40
N TYR A 164 -16.12 18.86 4.10
CA TYR A 164 -16.66 17.65 4.71
C TYR A 164 -16.20 17.59 6.17
N GLN A 165 -17.12 17.35 7.10
CA GLN A 165 -16.80 17.32 8.53
C GLN A 165 -17.51 16.17 9.21
N GLY A 166 -16.75 15.25 9.78
CA GLY A 166 -17.21 14.16 10.63
C GLY A 166 -16.23 13.91 11.77
N ASP A 167 -16.51 12.92 12.61
CA ASP A 167 -15.73 12.66 13.82
C ASP A 167 -14.29 12.22 13.51
N ASN A 168 -14.11 11.48 12.42
CA ASN A 168 -12.81 10.93 11.99
C ASN A 168 -12.31 11.48 10.65
N THR A 169 -13.00 12.46 10.06
CA THR A 169 -12.63 13.02 8.76
C THR A 169 -12.99 14.48 8.68
N GLN A 170 -12.03 15.30 8.28
CA GLN A 170 -12.23 16.70 7.99
C GLN A 170 -11.54 17.03 6.66
N ILE A 171 -12.29 17.60 5.73
CA ILE A 171 -11.80 18.01 4.41
C ILE A 171 -12.25 19.44 4.19
N GLN A 172 -11.33 20.30 3.78
CA GLN A 172 -11.63 21.64 3.30
C GLN A 172 -10.78 21.92 2.06
N ALA A 173 -11.46 22.03 0.92
CA ALA A 173 -10.85 22.28 -0.36
C ALA A 173 -11.47 23.51 -1.05
N LEU A 174 -10.66 24.28 -1.76
CA LEU A 174 -11.09 25.45 -2.53
C LEU A 174 -10.60 25.30 -3.97
N ILE A 175 -11.53 25.27 -4.92
CA ILE A 175 -11.22 25.40 -6.35
C ILE A 175 -11.30 26.88 -6.70
N ARG A 176 -10.14 27.52 -6.86
CA ARG A 176 -10.01 28.93 -7.27
C ARG A 176 -10.45 29.12 -8.72
N ASP A 177 -10.83 30.34 -9.10
CA ASP A 177 -11.20 30.66 -10.48
C ASP A 177 -10.04 30.64 -11.47
N ASN A 178 -8.81 30.81 -10.97
CA ASN A 178 -7.59 30.60 -11.75
C ASN A 178 -7.20 29.11 -11.85
N GLN A 179 -8.13 28.21 -11.55
CA GLN A 179 -8.03 26.77 -11.82
C GLN A 179 -7.00 26.06 -10.94
N TRP A 180 -6.85 26.53 -9.71
CA TRP A 180 -6.07 25.85 -8.68
C TRP A 180 -6.99 25.18 -7.67
N LEU A 181 -6.66 23.95 -7.30
CA LEU A 181 -7.25 23.24 -6.18
C LEU A 181 -6.34 23.39 -4.95
N ASP A 182 -6.83 24.10 -3.95
CA ASP A 182 -6.23 24.16 -2.63
C ASP A 182 -6.92 23.18 -1.70
N ILE A 183 -6.20 22.16 -1.23
CA ILE A 183 -6.62 21.38 -0.07
C ILE A 183 -6.02 22.08 1.15
N LYS A 184 -6.82 22.93 1.81
CA LYS A 184 -6.39 23.68 2.99
C LYS A 184 -6.14 22.76 4.18
N GLN A 185 -7.00 21.75 4.31
CA GLN A 185 -6.90 20.75 5.35
C GLN A 185 -7.60 19.48 4.90
N LEU A 186 -6.90 18.37 4.93
CA LEU A 186 -7.46 17.03 4.92
C LEU A 186 -6.91 16.32 6.15
N LYS A 187 -7.79 15.87 7.04
CA LYS A 187 -7.44 15.12 8.24
C LYS A 187 -8.28 13.85 8.29
N ILE A 188 -7.64 12.70 8.41
CA ILE A 188 -8.30 11.40 8.48
C ILE A 188 -7.71 10.61 9.65
N ASN A 189 -8.57 10.17 10.57
CA ASN A 189 -8.20 9.24 11.63
C ASN A 189 -8.45 7.81 11.14
N LEU A 190 -7.37 7.07 10.92
CA LEU A 190 -7.38 5.68 10.49
C LEU A 190 -7.56 4.72 11.69
N PRO A 191 -7.78 3.42 11.45
CA PRO A 191 -7.66 2.41 12.50
C PRO A 191 -6.25 2.39 13.15
N ASP A 192 -6.14 1.75 14.31
CA ASP A 192 -4.88 1.50 15.04
C ASP A 192 -4.11 2.77 15.45
N ASP A 193 -4.86 3.82 15.82
CA ASP A 193 -4.35 5.13 16.25
C ASP A 193 -3.44 5.82 15.22
N ASN A 194 -3.66 5.51 13.93
CA ASN A 194 -2.97 6.17 12.83
C ASN A 194 -3.76 7.42 12.40
N GLN A 195 -3.05 8.49 12.01
CA GLN A 195 -3.66 9.73 11.56
C GLN A 195 -2.89 10.31 10.38
N ILE A 196 -3.63 10.76 9.36
CA ILE A 196 -3.08 11.46 8.20
C ILE A 196 -3.57 12.90 8.22
N GLU A 197 -2.65 13.85 8.06
CA GLU A 197 -2.95 15.25 7.78
C GLU A 197 -2.30 15.64 6.45
N LEU A 198 -3.06 16.23 5.53
CA LEU A 198 -2.60 16.60 4.20
C LEU A 198 -3.03 18.02 3.86
N ALA A 199 -2.11 18.76 3.24
CA ALA A 199 -2.35 20.01 2.56
C ALA A 199 -1.80 19.92 1.14
N ALA A 200 -2.49 20.52 0.18
CA ALA A 200 -2.05 20.52 -1.22
C ALA A 200 -2.45 21.78 -1.95
N GLU A 201 -1.67 22.15 -2.96
CA GLU A 201 -1.98 23.19 -3.92
C GLU A 201 -1.64 22.62 -5.31
N ILE A 202 -2.66 22.42 -6.15
CA ILE A 202 -2.54 21.67 -7.41
C ILE A 202 -3.18 22.47 -8.54
N ALA A 203 -2.46 22.68 -9.64
CA ALA A 203 -3.02 23.26 -10.86
C ALA A 203 -3.92 22.23 -11.55
N LEU A 204 -5.19 22.57 -11.73
CA LEU A 204 -6.14 21.67 -12.38
C LEU A 204 -5.81 21.53 -13.88
N PRO A 205 -5.78 20.30 -14.41
CA PRO A 205 -5.50 20.07 -15.82
C PRO A 205 -6.66 20.52 -16.72
N LEU A 206 -6.37 20.70 -18.03
CA LEU A 206 -7.36 21.06 -19.04
C LEU A 206 -8.45 19.98 -19.20
N ASN A 207 -8.07 18.71 -19.09
CA ASN A 207 -8.95 17.56 -19.24
C ASN A 207 -8.61 16.46 -18.23
N VAL A 208 -9.54 15.52 -18.06
CA VAL A 208 -9.43 14.41 -17.10
C VAL A 208 -8.34 13.37 -17.44
N ASP A 209 -7.82 13.38 -18.66
CA ASP A 209 -6.81 12.42 -19.13
C ASP A 209 -5.36 12.93 -18.96
N SER A 210 -5.21 14.21 -18.60
CA SER A 210 -3.91 14.88 -18.44
C SER A 210 -3.52 15.02 -16.96
N LEU A 211 -2.21 14.94 -16.69
CA LEU A 211 -1.68 15.16 -15.36
C LEU A 211 -1.61 16.66 -15.05
N PRO A 212 -1.80 17.07 -13.78
CA PRO A 212 -1.53 18.42 -13.33
C PRO A 212 -0.10 18.86 -13.68
N GLU A 213 0.07 19.99 -14.36
CA GLU A 213 1.41 20.49 -14.69
C GLU A 213 2.17 20.98 -13.46
N ASN A 214 1.49 21.52 -12.46
CA ASN A 214 2.15 22.08 -11.28
C ASN A 214 1.42 21.67 -10.03
N GLY A 215 2.16 21.41 -8.97
CA GLY A 215 1.55 21.24 -7.67
C GLY A 215 2.54 20.93 -6.56
N SER A 216 2.00 21.01 -5.36
CA SER A 216 2.66 20.61 -4.13
C SER A 216 1.68 19.88 -3.24
N ILE A 217 2.15 18.82 -2.61
CA ILE A 217 1.43 18.05 -1.60
C ILE A 217 2.36 17.95 -0.40
N SER A 218 1.85 18.28 0.79
CA SER A 218 2.52 18.11 2.07
C SER A 218 1.62 17.25 2.95
N THR A 219 2.13 16.14 3.44
CA THR A 219 1.38 15.17 4.24
C THR A 219 2.16 14.79 5.47
N THR A 220 1.50 14.76 6.63
CA THR A 220 2.03 14.26 7.89
C THR A 220 1.30 12.97 8.25
N LEU A 221 2.05 11.91 8.51
CA LEU A 221 1.57 10.62 9.00
C LEU A 221 2.00 10.45 10.45
N LEU A 222 1.03 10.33 11.34
CA LEU A 222 1.22 9.85 12.69
C LEU A 222 0.84 8.37 12.72
N THR A 223 1.75 7.51 13.21
CA THR A 223 1.50 6.06 13.29
C THR A 223 1.99 5.50 14.62
N SER A 224 1.28 4.51 15.15
CA SER A 224 1.66 3.79 16.37
C SER A 224 2.92 2.92 16.18
N HIS A 225 3.33 2.65 14.94
CA HIS A 225 4.47 1.81 14.60
C HIS A 225 5.80 2.55 14.46
N TYR A 226 5.81 3.89 14.55
CA TYR A 226 7.01 4.70 14.40
C TYR A 226 7.00 5.88 15.37
N ALA A 227 8.12 6.11 16.07
CA ALA A 227 8.16 7.02 17.20
C ALA A 227 7.98 8.51 16.82
N TYR A 228 8.39 8.89 15.61
CA TYR A 228 8.34 10.27 15.13
C TYR A 228 7.33 10.41 13.99
N PRO A 229 6.47 11.45 13.96
CA PRO A 229 5.59 11.65 12.82
C PRO A 229 6.39 11.81 11.53
N LEU A 230 5.91 11.21 10.44
CA LEU A 230 6.57 11.24 9.14
C LEU A 230 5.96 12.33 8.27
N VAL A 231 6.80 13.16 7.67
CA VAL A 231 6.41 14.21 6.73
C VAL A 231 6.80 13.79 5.32
N PHE A 232 5.82 13.78 4.44
CA PHE A 232 5.92 13.48 3.02
C PHE A 232 5.65 14.77 2.25
N ILE A 233 6.60 15.19 1.42
CA ILE A 233 6.44 16.37 0.56
C ILE A 233 6.66 15.91 -0.88
N ALA A 234 5.69 16.18 -1.74
CA ALA A 234 5.79 16.01 -3.18
C ALA A 234 5.64 17.37 -3.84
N GLN A 235 6.58 17.75 -4.69
CA GLN A 235 6.55 19.00 -5.45
C GLN A 235 6.92 18.73 -6.89
N TRP A 236 6.21 19.33 -7.84
CA TRP A 236 6.47 19.12 -9.26
C TRP A 236 6.14 20.32 -10.13
N GLN A 237 6.81 20.34 -11.27
CA GLN A 237 6.62 21.30 -12.34
C GLN A 237 6.79 20.59 -13.69
N GLY A 238 5.79 20.76 -14.56
CA GLY A 238 5.58 19.97 -15.76
C GLY A 238 5.57 18.48 -15.44
N ASN A 239 6.44 17.74 -16.12
CA ASN A 239 6.48 16.30 -16.06
C ASN A 239 7.46 15.75 -15.02
N SER A 240 8.06 16.60 -14.18
CA SER A 240 9.08 16.15 -13.23
C SER A 240 8.91 16.78 -11.86
N GLY A 241 9.35 16.07 -10.84
CA GLY A 241 9.23 16.51 -9.46
C GLY A 241 10.14 15.76 -8.52
N THR A 242 9.94 15.98 -7.23
CA THR A 242 10.64 15.26 -6.17
C THR A 242 9.66 14.89 -5.08
N ILE A 243 9.76 13.64 -4.62
CA ILE A 243 9.11 13.17 -3.40
C ILE A 243 10.18 13.08 -2.32
N SER A 244 9.94 13.70 -1.17
CA SER A 244 10.82 13.64 -0.01
C SER A 244 10.07 13.14 1.22
N ILE A 245 10.74 12.32 2.02
CA ILE A 245 10.24 11.76 3.27
C ILE A 245 11.21 12.15 4.38
N ALA A 246 10.72 12.67 5.48
CA ALA A 246 11.52 13.06 6.64
C ALA A 246 10.74 12.90 7.94
N GLU A 247 11.42 12.94 9.08
CA GLU A 247 10.77 13.04 10.39
C GLU A 247 10.36 14.48 10.68
N GLN A 248 9.18 14.66 11.28
CA GLN A 248 8.67 15.97 11.67
C GLN A 248 9.59 16.61 12.72
N GLY A 249 9.96 17.88 12.51
CA GLY A 249 10.85 18.63 13.42
C GLY A 249 12.25 18.90 12.89
N GLY A 250 12.53 18.60 11.61
CA GLY A 250 13.76 19.03 10.93
C GLY A 250 14.90 18.01 10.95
N GLY A 251 14.59 16.72 10.98
CA GLY A 251 15.56 15.63 10.82
C GLY A 251 16.12 15.52 9.38
N GLN A 252 17.13 14.67 9.22
CA GLN A 252 17.67 14.34 7.90
C GLN A 252 16.60 13.62 7.06
N ALA A 253 16.47 13.97 5.78
CA ALA A 253 15.52 13.29 4.89
C ALA A 253 15.81 11.79 4.83
N LEU A 254 14.80 10.98 5.16
CA LEU A 254 14.81 9.53 5.06
C LEU A 254 14.74 9.06 3.61
N ALA A 255 14.14 9.85 2.72
CA ALA A 255 14.17 9.59 1.30
C ALA A 255 14.06 10.87 0.48
N VAL A 256 14.72 10.91 -0.67
CA VAL A 256 14.57 11.92 -1.71
C VAL A 256 14.54 11.20 -3.05
N LEU A 257 13.38 11.24 -3.71
CA LEU A 257 13.04 10.47 -4.90
C LEU A 257 12.67 11.44 -6.02
N PRO A 258 13.65 11.87 -6.84
CA PRO A 258 13.37 12.62 -8.05
C PRO A 258 12.59 11.73 -9.01
N TRP A 259 11.50 12.23 -9.56
CA TRP A 259 10.67 11.50 -10.49
C TRP A 259 10.41 12.28 -11.77
N ASN A 260 10.14 11.55 -12.85
CA ASN A 260 9.72 12.09 -14.14
C ASN A 260 8.59 11.22 -14.69
N VAL A 261 7.66 11.83 -15.40
CA VAL A 261 6.49 11.16 -15.99
C VAL A 261 6.39 11.43 -17.49
N THR A 262 6.00 10.40 -18.21
CA THR A 262 5.65 10.44 -19.63
C THR A 262 4.29 9.76 -19.81
N ALA A 263 3.74 9.79 -21.01
CA ALA A 263 2.49 9.06 -21.30
C ALA A 263 2.60 7.56 -20.97
N GLU A 264 3.79 6.97 -21.11
CA GLU A 264 3.99 5.53 -20.93
C GLU A 264 4.61 5.18 -19.57
N ASN A 265 5.51 6.01 -19.04
CA ASN A 265 6.38 5.65 -17.92
C ASN A 265 6.41 6.69 -16.81
N ILE A 266 6.46 6.22 -15.56
CA ILE A 266 6.89 7.00 -14.39
C ILE A 266 8.24 6.46 -13.94
N THR A 267 9.26 7.31 -13.91
CA THR A 267 10.63 6.94 -13.57
C THR A 267 11.10 7.67 -12.34
N ILE A 268 11.71 6.96 -11.39
CA ILE A 268 12.55 7.52 -10.32
C ILE A 268 13.99 7.16 -10.65
N GLU A 269 14.84 8.16 -10.81
CA GLU A 269 16.26 7.98 -11.08
C GLU A 269 17.11 8.68 -10.02
N LYS A 270 18.17 8.01 -9.58
CA LYS A 270 19.08 8.52 -8.54
C LYS A 270 18.35 8.90 -7.25
N GLY A 271 17.24 8.21 -6.96
CA GLY A 271 16.58 8.29 -5.68
C GLY A 271 17.53 7.84 -4.58
N ARG A 272 17.43 8.47 -3.41
CA ARG A 272 18.27 8.16 -2.24
C ARG A 272 17.39 7.93 -1.04
N TRP A 273 17.82 7.05 -0.15
CA TRP A 273 17.14 6.77 1.10
C TRP A 273 18.15 6.51 2.21
N GLU A 274 17.77 6.85 3.45
CA GLU A 274 18.54 6.67 4.66
C GLU A 274 17.60 6.28 5.83
N TRP A 275 18.05 5.39 6.70
CA TRP A 275 17.32 4.92 7.87
C TRP A 275 18.22 4.83 9.09
N PHE A 276 17.78 5.38 10.23
CA PHE A 276 18.62 5.58 11.41
C PHE A 276 18.21 4.77 12.65
N GLY A 277 17.11 3.99 12.58
CA GLY A 277 16.55 3.25 13.72
C GLY A 277 17.09 1.83 13.95
N LEU A 278 18.23 1.47 13.35
CA LEU A 278 18.86 0.15 13.49
C LEU A 278 20.25 0.30 14.12
N ASP A 279 20.86 -0.80 14.56
CA ASP A 279 22.22 -0.82 15.16
C ASP A 279 23.31 -0.17 14.27
N GLN A 280 23.04 -0.04 12.96
CA GLN A 280 23.83 0.77 12.04
C GLN A 280 22.89 1.57 11.11
N PRO A 281 23.28 2.80 10.69
CA PRO A 281 22.52 3.55 9.71
C PRO A 281 22.56 2.84 8.36
N LEU A 282 21.40 2.62 7.76
CA LEU A 282 21.28 2.05 6.41
C LEU A 282 21.08 3.19 5.42
N ARG A 283 21.79 3.13 4.30
CA ARG A 283 21.71 4.14 3.25
C ARG A 283 21.76 3.51 1.88
N GLY A 284 21.15 4.14 0.89
CA GLY A 284 21.10 3.52 -0.42
C GLY A 284 20.56 4.41 -1.51
N GLY A 285 20.63 3.87 -2.72
CA GLY A 285 20.04 4.41 -3.92
C GLY A 285 18.85 3.56 -4.36
N VAL A 286 17.93 4.19 -5.07
CA VAL A 286 16.78 3.53 -5.67
C VAL A 286 16.53 4.08 -7.07
N ASN A 287 16.35 3.18 -8.02
CA ASN A 287 15.85 3.47 -9.35
C ASN A 287 14.59 2.63 -9.57
N ILE A 288 13.51 3.26 -10.03
CA ILE A 288 12.23 2.60 -10.30
C ILE A 288 11.74 3.07 -11.66
N ASN A 289 11.20 2.16 -12.46
CA ASN A 289 10.44 2.47 -13.65
C ASN A 289 9.09 1.75 -13.56
N ILE A 290 8.01 2.51 -13.74
CA ILE A 290 6.64 2.03 -13.78
C ILE A 290 6.11 2.32 -15.18
N ALA A 291 6.04 1.29 -16.02
CA ALA A 291 5.55 1.39 -17.38
C ALA A 291 4.05 1.08 -17.46
N GLN A 292 3.42 1.56 -18.54
CA GLN A 292 2.01 1.35 -18.89
C GLN A 292 1.02 1.86 -17.83
N TRP A 293 1.37 2.94 -17.12
CA TRP A 293 0.57 3.41 -15.99
C TRP A 293 -0.83 3.91 -16.36
N GLN A 294 -1.01 4.37 -17.60
CA GLN A 294 -2.32 4.77 -18.12
C GLN A 294 -3.27 3.59 -18.38
N GLN A 295 -2.77 2.35 -18.42
CA GLN A 295 -3.61 1.15 -18.58
C GLN A 295 -4.27 0.70 -17.25
N GLY A 296 -4.13 1.48 -16.19
CA GLY A 296 -4.65 1.18 -14.86
C GLY A 296 -3.78 0.18 -14.08
N LEU A 297 -4.17 -0.11 -12.84
CA LEU A 297 -3.36 -0.87 -11.88
C LEU A 297 -2.99 -2.28 -12.38
N THR A 298 -3.84 -2.91 -13.19
CA THR A 298 -3.64 -4.26 -13.72
C THR A 298 -2.68 -4.31 -14.92
N GLY A 299 -2.49 -3.18 -15.62
CA GLY A 299 -1.59 -3.07 -16.77
C GLY A 299 -0.17 -2.64 -16.40
N LEU A 300 0.07 -2.24 -15.15
CA LEU A 300 1.34 -1.71 -14.68
C LEU A 300 2.48 -2.73 -14.78
N ARG A 301 3.64 -2.27 -15.25
CA ARG A 301 4.88 -3.04 -15.22
C ARG A 301 5.96 -2.33 -14.42
N LEU A 302 6.48 -3.00 -13.40
CA LEU A 302 7.51 -2.50 -12.52
C LEU A 302 8.88 -3.03 -12.93
N THR A 303 9.87 -2.14 -13.02
CA THR A 303 11.29 -2.47 -12.96
C THR A 303 11.89 -1.68 -11.81
N ALA A 304 12.71 -2.32 -10.97
CA ALA A 304 13.32 -1.62 -9.84
C ALA A 304 14.73 -2.10 -9.55
N ARG A 305 15.57 -1.19 -9.06
CA ARG A 305 16.88 -1.49 -8.51
C ARG A 305 17.10 -0.68 -7.25
N LEU A 306 17.24 -1.36 -6.14
CA LEU A 306 17.53 -0.80 -4.82
C LEU A 306 18.92 -1.27 -4.42
N ASN A 307 19.73 -0.40 -3.81
CA ASN A 307 20.92 -0.84 -3.10
C ASN A 307 20.92 -0.37 -1.66
N VAL A 308 21.56 -1.15 -0.79
CA VAL A 308 21.74 -0.89 0.64
C VAL A 308 23.23 -0.95 0.94
N MET A 309 23.75 0.14 1.48
CA MET A 309 25.11 0.23 1.99
C MET A 309 25.13 -0.07 3.48
N THR A 310 26.08 -0.89 3.90
CA THR A 310 26.33 -1.27 5.30
C THR A 310 27.81 -1.12 5.63
N GLN A 311 28.17 -1.12 6.91
CA GLN A 311 29.56 -0.99 7.34
C GLN A 311 29.86 -1.86 8.55
N GLY A 312 31.05 -2.45 8.57
CA GLY A 312 31.60 -3.17 9.72
C GLY A 312 33.13 -3.22 9.65
N HIS A 313 33.76 -4.11 10.41
CA HIS A 313 35.21 -4.28 10.43
C HIS A 313 35.77 -4.71 9.07
N ALA A 314 34.99 -5.47 8.29
CA ALA A 314 35.34 -5.85 6.92
C ALA A 314 35.16 -4.72 5.88
N GLY A 315 34.93 -3.48 6.32
CA GLY A 315 34.73 -2.30 5.47
C GLY A 315 33.27 -2.08 5.07
N LYS A 316 33.05 -1.45 3.92
CA LYS A 316 31.70 -1.17 3.38
C LYS A 316 31.15 -2.40 2.64
N GLY A 317 29.92 -2.78 2.94
CA GLY A 317 29.15 -3.78 2.19
C GLY A 317 28.11 -3.09 1.31
N ASN A 318 27.84 -3.65 0.13
CA ASN A 318 26.75 -3.20 -0.74
C ASN A 318 25.88 -4.40 -1.09
N LEU A 319 24.60 -4.32 -0.78
CA LEU A 319 23.59 -5.30 -1.13
C LEU A 319 22.66 -4.68 -2.18
N VAL A 320 22.47 -5.35 -3.31
CA VAL A 320 21.65 -4.86 -4.42
C VAL A 320 20.45 -5.79 -4.60
N MET A 321 19.26 -5.22 -4.59
CA MET A 321 18.01 -5.86 -4.98
C MET A 321 17.62 -5.37 -6.36
N THR A 322 17.28 -6.28 -7.27
CA THR A 322 16.82 -5.97 -8.62
C THR A 322 15.51 -6.71 -8.90
N ILE A 323 14.54 -5.99 -9.44
CA ILE A 323 13.28 -6.50 -9.96
C ILE A 323 13.32 -6.24 -11.48
N PRO A 324 13.37 -7.28 -12.33
CA PRO A 324 13.25 -7.09 -13.77
C PRO A 324 11.83 -6.62 -14.12
N GLU A 325 11.60 -6.24 -15.37
CA GLU A 325 10.27 -5.81 -15.80
C GLU A 325 9.21 -6.89 -15.50
N THR A 326 8.29 -6.55 -14.60
CA THR A 326 7.33 -7.50 -14.03
C THR A 326 5.96 -6.85 -13.94
N ALA A 327 4.92 -7.54 -14.37
CA ALA A 327 3.53 -7.11 -14.17
C ALA A 327 3.17 -7.17 -12.68
N ILE A 328 2.51 -6.13 -12.15
CA ILE A 328 2.09 -6.10 -10.75
C ILE A 328 0.62 -6.47 -10.64
N ASN A 329 0.35 -7.56 -9.92
CA ASN A 329 -0.99 -7.97 -9.53
C ASN A 329 -1.06 -8.00 -7.99
N TRP A 330 -2.01 -7.25 -7.43
CA TRP A 330 -2.16 -7.08 -5.99
C TRP A 330 -2.74 -8.29 -5.27
N LEU A 331 -3.61 -9.04 -5.97
CA LEU A 331 -4.32 -10.19 -5.42
C LEU A 331 -3.51 -11.48 -5.53
N ASP A 332 -2.70 -11.57 -6.58
CA ASP A 332 -1.85 -12.72 -6.87
C ASP A 332 -0.54 -12.23 -7.49
N ALA A 333 0.39 -11.84 -6.62
CA ALA A 333 1.70 -11.35 -7.02
C ALA A 333 2.52 -12.50 -7.62
N ASP A 334 3.34 -12.15 -8.62
CA ASP A 334 4.33 -13.08 -9.16
C ASP A 334 5.62 -12.35 -9.52
N ILE A 335 6.35 -11.91 -8.49
CA ILE A 335 7.43 -10.93 -8.64
C ILE A 335 8.81 -11.59 -8.46
N PRO A 336 9.58 -11.79 -9.54
CA PRO A 336 10.96 -12.24 -9.44
C PRO A 336 11.84 -11.13 -8.86
N ILE A 337 12.68 -11.48 -7.89
CA ILE A 337 13.64 -10.57 -7.25
C ILE A 337 15.01 -11.22 -7.24
N GLN A 338 16.03 -10.48 -7.63
CA GLN A 338 17.43 -10.87 -7.45
C GLN A 338 18.06 -10.02 -6.36
N LEU A 339 18.43 -10.64 -5.25
CA LEU A 339 19.16 -10.02 -4.16
C LEU A 339 20.60 -10.51 -4.14
N THR A 340 21.56 -9.62 -4.39
CA THR A 340 22.98 -9.98 -4.52
C THR A 340 23.87 -8.95 -3.86
N GLY A 341 24.85 -9.40 -3.08
CA GLY A 341 25.87 -8.52 -2.55
C GLY A 341 26.35 -8.91 -1.15
N ILE A 342 26.87 -7.94 -0.42
CA ILE A 342 27.53 -8.13 0.86
C ILE A 342 26.94 -7.17 1.89
N VAL A 343 26.65 -7.71 3.06
CA VAL A 343 26.29 -6.97 4.27
C VAL A 343 27.42 -7.13 5.27
N ASN A 344 27.94 -6.01 5.78
CA ASN A 344 28.91 -5.99 6.86
C ASN A 344 28.24 -5.45 8.12
N LYS A 345 28.47 -6.11 9.26
CA LYS A 345 28.02 -5.64 10.57
C LYS A 345 29.00 -6.12 11.64
N ASP A 346 29.50 -5.20 12.44
CA ASP A 346 30.45 -5.49 13.52
C ASP A 346 31.63 -6.34 13.00
N LEU A 347 31.84 -7.53 13.56
CA LEU A 347 32.90 -8.47 13.19
C LEU A 347 32.48 -9.49 12.13
N MET A 348 31.23 -9.43 11.65
CA MET A 348 30.63 -10.41 10.75
C MET A 348 30.37 -9.81 9.36
N GLN A 349 30.47 -10.67 8.35
CA GLN A 349 30.13 -10.40 6.97
C GLN A 349 29.15 -11.47 6.48
N ALA A 350 28.07 -11.04 5.84
CA ALA A 350 27.14 -11.89 5.12
C ALA A 350 27.22 -11.61 3.62
N SER A 351 27.30 -12.63 2.79
CA SER A 351 27.14 -12.51 1.33
C SER A 351 25.86 -13.20 0.90
N ALA A 352 25.05 -12.51 0.09
CA ALA A 352 23.81 -13.02 -0.45
C ALA A 352 23.90 -13.19 -1.97
N GLN A 353 23.43 -14.34 -2.46
CA GLN A 353 23.07 -14.59 -3.84
C GLN A 353 21.70 -15.28 -3.81
N LEU A 354 20.63 -14.49 -3.88
CA LEU A 354 19.26 -14.95 -3.64
C LEU A 354 18.37 -14.53 -4.81
N PRO A 355 18.27 -15.36 -5.87
CA PRO A 355 17.14 -15.29 -6.79
C PRO A 355 15.90 -15.82 -6.04
N VAL A 356 14.89 -14.98 -5.87
CA VAL A 356 13.64 -15.33 -5.18
C VAL A 356 12.44 -14.92 -6.02
N LYS A 357 11.27 -15.48 -5.69
CA LYS A 357 9.99 -15.11 -6.28
C LYS A 357 9.02 -14.75 -5.16
N VAL A 358 8.42 -13.58 -5.22
CA VAL A 358 7.37 -13.16 -4.26
C VAL A 358 6.03 -13.53 -4.86
N THR A 359 5.25 -14.34 -4.15
CA THR A 359 4.00 -14.95 -4.63
C THR A 359 2.85 -14.72 -3.65
N GLY A 360 1.60 -14.83 -4.14
CA GLY A 360 0.39 -14.68 -3.33
C GLY A 360 -0.02 -13.22 -3.14
N MET A 361 -0.91 -12.96 -2.17
CA MET A 361 -1.42 -11.60 -1.94
C MET A 361 -0.34 -10.69 -1.36
N LEU A 362 -0.18 -9.46 -1.88
CA LEU A 362 0.90 -8.54 -1.44
C LEU A 362 0.82 -8.11 0.03
N THR A 363 -0.34 -8.28 0.67
CA THR A 363 -0.53 -8.00 2.10
C THR A 363 0.00 -9.12 3.01
N ASP A 364 0.15 -10.35 2.52
CA ASP A 364 0.74 -11.49 3.21
C ASP A 364 1.46 -12.42 2.21
N PRO A 365 2.58 -11.96 1.61
CA PRO A 365 3.22 -12.67 0.52
C PRO A 365 4.07 -13.84 1.00
N THR A 366 4.32 -14.80 0.10
CA THR A 366 5.31 -15.87 0.29
C THR A 366 6.52 -15.67 -0.62
N ILE A 367 7.72 -15.74 -0.06
CA ILE A 367 8.99 -15.66 -0.78
C ILE A 367 9.47 -17.08 -1.07
N GLU A 368 9.59 -17.44 -2.34
CA GLU A 368 10.14 -18.71 -2.80
C GLU A 368 11.60 -18.56 -3.20
N PHE A 369 12.48 -19.36 -2.62
CA PHE A 369 13.91 -19.34 -2.95
C PHE A 369 14.20 -20.20 -4.19
N GLN A 370 14.62 -19.56 -5.27
CA GLN A 370 14.87 -20.22 -6.56
C GLN A 370 16.23 -20.93 -6.58
N PRO A 371 16.48 -21.82 -7.57
CA PRO A 371 17.79 -22.45 -7.75
C PRO A 371 18.94 -21.45 -7.75
N GLY A 372 20.01 -21.75 -7.00
CA GLY A 372 21.15 -20.84 -6.81
C GLY A 372 21.04 -19.93 -5.58
N SER A 373 19.92 -19.96 -4.84
CA SER A 373 19.76 -19.24 -3.56
C SER A 373 20.74 -19.73 -2.50
N LEU A 374 21.68 -18.86 -2.12
CA LEU A 374 22.72 -19.13 -1.14
C LEU A 374 22.98 -17.89 -0.27
N LEU A 375 22.93 -18.09 1.04
CA LEU A 375 23.51 -17.18 2.01
C LEU A 375 24.85 -17.72 2.50
N ARG A 376 25.82 -16.82 2.72
CA ARG A 376 27.07 -17.18 3.37
C ARG A 376 27.42 -16.20 4.45
N PHE A 377 28.03 -16.67 5.53
CA PHE A 377 28.50 -15.85 6.64
C PHE A 377 29.96 -16.16 6.95
N LYS A 378 30.70 -15.16 7.38
CA LYS A 378 32.06 -15.31 7.92
C LYS A 378 32.36 -14.18 8.90
N GLY A 379 33.34 -14.41 9.76
CA GLY A 379 33.77 -13.42 10.75
C GLY A 379 33.86 -14.03 12.14
N GLN A 380 34.23 -13.19 13.10
CA GLN A 380 34.41 -13.60 14.48
C GLN A 380 33.05 -13.57 15.20
N LEU A 381 32.65 -14.72 15.77
CA LEU A 381 31.38 -14.87 16.49
C LEU A 381 31.56 -14.70 18.00
N THR A 382 32.66 -15.20 18.55
CA THR A 382 33.07 -15.00 19.95
C THR A 382 34.58 -14.73 20.02
N GLU A 383 35.12 -14.44 21.19
CA GLU A 383 36.56 -14.27 21.38
C GLU A 383 37.38 -15.49 20.93
N THR A 384 36.81 -16.69 21.05
CA THR A 384 37.49 -17.94 20.67
C THR A 384 37.07 -18.46 19.31
N LEU A 385 35.85 -18.18 18.86
CA LEU A 385 35.22 -18.81 17.70
C LEU A 385 35.15 -17.86 16.50
N THR A 386 35.80 -18.24 15.41
CA THR A 386 35.73 -17.57 14.11
C THR A 386 35.06 -18.47 13.08
N VAL A 387 33.99 -17.97 12.47
CA VAL A 387 33.35 -18.63 11.32
C VAL A 387 34.15 -18.28 10.06
N LYS A 388 34.82 -19.28 9.49
CA LYS A 388 35.57 -19.12 8.22
C LYS A 388 34.61 -19.05 7.03
N ASP A 389 33.59 -19.91 7.03
CA ASP A 389 32.55 -19.95 5.99
C ASP A 389 31.35 -20.75 6.52
N ALA A 390 30.20 -20.11 6.71
CA ALA A 390 28.93 -20.77 6.97
C ALA A 390 28.03 -20.61 5.75
N ARG A 391 27.72 -21.71 5.05
CA ARG A 391 26.91 -21.73 3.82
C ARG A 391 25.51 -22.24 4.12
N LEU A 392 24.50 -21.47 3.78
CA LEU A 392 23.09 -21.79 3.94
C LEU A 392 22.43 -21.79 2.55
N PRO A 393 22.39 -22.94 1.86
CA PRO A 393 21.61 -23.07 0.64
C PRO A 393 20.12 -23.04 0.98
N LEU A 394 19.37 -22.18 0.28
CA LEU A 394 17.94 -21.96 0.50
C LEU A 394 17.07 -22.42 -0.66
N ALA A 395 17.66 -22.85 -1.78
CA ALA A 395 16.90 -23.27 -2.96
C ALA A 395 15.81 -24.31 -2.64
N GLY A 396 14.57 -24.04 -3.07
CA GLY A 396 13.41 -24.90 -2.83
C GLY A 396 12.75 -24.76 -1.45
N SER A 397 13.23 -23.84 -0.60
CA SER A 397 12.52 -23.42 0.61
C SER A 397 11.64 -22.20 0.34
N THR A 398 10.72 -21.91 1.25
CA THR A 398 9.87 -20.71 1.22
C THR A 398 9.92 -19.98 2.55
N LEU A 399 9.65 -18.68 2.53
CA LEU A 399 9.52 -17.82 3.71
C LEU A 399 8.19 -17.07 3.63
N SER A 400 7.37 -17.20 4.66
CA SER A 400 6.12 -16.45 4.84
C SER A 400 6.13 -15.70 6.16
N SER A 401 5.06 -14.97 6.48
CA SER A 401 4.84 -14.37 7.80
C SER A 401 4.93 -15.38 8.96
N LYS A 402 4.66 -16.67 8.70
CA LYS A 402 4.78 -17.75 9.69
C LYS A 402 6.19 -18.29 9.87
N GLY A 403 7.10 -18.05 8.92
CA GLY A 403 8.48 -18.54 8.96
C GLY A 403 8.91 -19.38 7.74
N PHE A 404 10.08 -20.00 7.87
CA PHE A 404 10.69 -20.82 6.84
C PHE A 404 10.05 -22.21 6.73
N ASN A 405 9.75 -22.63 5.50
CA ASN A 405 9.22 -23.94 5.17
C ASN A 405 10.12 -24.64 4.13
N GLY A 406 10.29 -25.96 4.27
CA GLY A 406 11.06 -26.78 3.32
C GLY A 406 12.44 -27.16 3.82
N HIS A 407 13.42 -27.30 2.93
CA HIS A 407 14.75 -27.75 3.29
C HIS A 407 15.59 -26.59 3.85
N LEU A 408 16.10 -26.77 5.07
CA LEU A 408 17.06 -25.85 5.69
C LEU A 408 18.32 -26.63 6.05
N ASN A 409 19.37 -26.39 5.27
CA ASN A 409 20.67 -27.02 5.43
C ASN A 409 21.72 -25.95 5.75
N ALA A 410 22.78 -26.34 6.45
CA ALA A 410 23.92 -25.47 6.70
C ALA A 410 25.23 -26.26 6.64
N ILE A 411 26.28 -25.62 6.16
CA ILE A 411 27.65 -26.15 6.22
C ILE A 411 28.50 -25.08 6.87
N VAL A 412 29.04 -25.38 8.05
CA VAL A 412 29.83 -24.43 8.86
C VAL A 412 31.26 -24.92 8.92
N LEU A 413 32.16 -24.12 8.36
CA LEU A 413 33.60 -24.20 8.60
C LEU A 413 33.96 -23.13 9.62
N ALA A 414 34.53 -23.52 10.74
CA ALA A 414 34.91 -22.62 11.80
C ALA A 414 36.26 -23.01 12.41
N GLU A 415 36.85 -22.05 13.10
CA GLU A 415 38.08 -22.17 13.86
C GLU A 415 37.80 -21.74 15.30
N ASP A 416 38.16 -22.57 16.27
CA ASP A 416 38.08 -22.27 17.69
C ASP A 416 39.40 -22.55 18.40
N THR A 417 39.72 -21.79 19.46
CA THR A 417 40.99 -21.94 20.19
C THR A 417 41.15 -23.29 20.88
N ILE A 418 40.04 -23.98 21.19
CA ILE A 418 40.03 -25.32 21.81
C ILE A 418 39.80 -26.38 20.73
N TRP A 419 38.79 -26.19 19.89
CA TRP A 419 38.34 -27.18 18.89
C TRP A 419 39.04 -27.06 17.53
N GLY A 420 40.06 -26.20 17.44
CA GLY A 420 40.83 -25.95 16.22
C GLY A 420 39.93 -25.69 15.01
N ASP A 421 40.39 -26.13 13.84
CA ASP A 421 39.57 -26.14 12.63
C ASP A 421 38.60 -27.30 12.63
N TYR A 422 37.33 -27.01 12.34
CA TYR A 422 36.28 -28.00 12.22
C TYR A 422 35.24 -27.65 11.15
N ARG A 423 34.62 -28.70 10.62
CA ARG A 423 33.53 -28.61 9.64
C ARG A 423 32.33 -29.40 10.16
N VAL A 424 31.18 -28.74 10.25
CA VAL A 424 29.91 -29.37 10.63
C VAL A 424 28.86 -29.09 9.56
N HIS A 425 28.14 -30.14 9.21
CA HIS A 425 27.00 -30.12 8.30
C HIS A 425 25.72 -30.27 9.11
N PHE A 426 24.69 -29.54 8.70
CA PHE A 426 23.32 -29.68 9.14
C PHE A 426 22.46 -29.92 7.90
N ALA A 427 21.64 -30.97 7.93
CA ALA A 427 20.65 -31.23 6.90
C ALA A 427 19.29 -31.45 7.56
N GLY A 428 18.33 -30.58 7.24
CA GLY A 428 17.08 -30.54 7.96
C GLY A 428 15.89 -30.06 7.14
N ARG A 429 14.73 -30.15 7.77
CA ARG A 429 13.46 -29.68 7.22
C ARG A 429 12.75 -28.82 8.24
N SER A 430 12.19 -27.71 7.78
CA SER A 430 11.48 -26.75 8.61
C SER A 430 9.99 -26.69 8.29
N THR A 431 9.22 -26.29 9.29
CA THR A 431 7.81 -25.97 9.18
C THR A 431 7.55 -24.72 10.01
N ASP A 432 7.13 -23.64 9.33
CA ASP A 432 6.87 -22.32 9.93
C ASP A 432 8.00 -21.87 10.88
N PHE A 433 9.26 -22.11 10.50
CA PHE A 433 10.39 -21.92 11.40
C PHE A 433 10.87 -20.48 11.46
N LEU A 434 10.87 -19.93 12.67
CA LEU A 434 11.55 -18.72 13.11
C LEU A 434 12.36 -19.06 14.38
N PRO A 435 13.39 -18.29 14.75
CA PRO A 435 14.20 -18.58 15.94
C PRO A 435 13.43 -18.66 17.28
N ASP A 436 12.20 -18.18 17.32
CA ASP A 436 11.33 -18.11 18.50
C ASP A 436 10.00 -18.86 18.32
N GLN A 437 9.71 -19.39 17.13
CA GLN A 437 8.46 -20.08 16.81
C GLN A 437 8.68 -21.17 15.76
N GLY A 438 7.93 -22.27 15.85
CA GLY A 438 7.86 -23.28 14.81
C GLY A 438 8.93 -24.35 14.97
N ASN A 439 9.24 -25.07 13.90
CA ASN A 439 10.03 -26.31 14.00
C ASN A 439 11.07 -26.43 12.89
N TRP A 440 12.31 -26.72 13.26
CA TRP A 440 13.37 -27.18 12.37
C TRP A 440 13.99 -28.46 12.93
N GLN A 441 13.86 -29.57 12.21
CA GLN A 441 14.50 -30.85 12.58
C GLN A 441 15.69 -31.09 11.66
N TRP A 442 16.82 -31.51 12.22
CA TRP A 442 18.04 -31.74 11.45
C TRP A 442 18.77 -33.01 11.85
N ARG A 443 19.52 -33.53 10.89
CA ARG A 443 20.68 -34.38 11.10
C ARG A 443 21.93 -33.52 11.04
N TYR A 444 22.92 -33.83 11.86
CA TYR A 444 24.21 -33.17 11.79
C TYR A 444 25.34 -34.18 11.76
N TRP A 445 26.43 -33.82 11.11
CA TRP A 445 27.67 -34.60 11.10
C TRP A 445 28.86 -33.71 10.79
N GLY A 446 30.05 -34.13 11.19
CA GLY A 446 31.22 -33.32 10.98
C GLY A 446 32.48 -33.93 11.55
N GLU A 447 33.56 -33.18 11.42
CA GLU A 447 34.88 -33.55 11.88
C GLU A 447 35.67 -32.30 12.26
N GLY A 448 36.67 -32.48 13.12
CA GLY A 448 37.53 -31.38 13.54
C GLY A 448 38.72 -31.84 14.35
N ASN A 449 39.41 -30.86 14.93
CA ASN A 449 40.58 -31.10 15.77
C ASN A 449 40.26 -30.78 17.24
N LEU A 450 41.03 -31.33 18.17
CA LEU A 450 40.99 -30.95 19.57
C LEU A 450 42.41 -30.62 19.98
N LEU A 451 42.74 -29.32 19.89
CA LEU A 451 44.11 -28.84 20.00
C LEU A 451 44.78 -29.20 21.34
N PRO A 452 44.11 -29.06 22.51
CA PRO A 452 44.73 -29.39 23.79
C PRO A 452 45.15 -30.86 23.93
N LEU A 453 44.46 -31.77 23.24
CA LEU A 453 44.71 -33.22 23.33
C LEU A 453 45.37 -33.79 22.06
N LYS A 454 45.68 -32.94 21.07
CA LYS A 454 46.22 -33.32 19.76
C LYS A 454 45.44 -34.47 19.11
N ALA A 455 44.12 -34.42 19.24
CA ALA A 455 43.20 -35.44 18.75
C ALA A 455 42.41 -34.91 17.56
N ARG A 456 41.93 -35.80 16.69
CA ARG A 456 40.87 -35.53 15.72
C ARG A 456 39.58 -36.13 16.23
N TRP A 457 38.48 -35.44 15.98
CA TRP A 457 37.15 -35.92 16.34
C TRP A 457 36.23 -36.00 15.13
N ASP A 458 35.32 -36.96 15.17
CA ASP A 458 34.15 -37.05 14.29
C ASP A 458 32.87 -36.87 15.13
N ILE A 459 31.80 -36.37 14.52
CA ILE A 459 30.50 -36.25 15.18
C ILE A 459 29.38 -36.59 14.20
N ALA A 460 28.32 -37.21 14.70
CA ALA A 460 27.07 -37.40 13.99
C ALA A 460 25.90 -37.44 14.97
N GLY A 461 24.72 -37.00 14.54
CA GLY A 461 23.54 -37.03 15.39
C GLY A 461 22.30 -36.40 14.77
N THR A 462 21.29 -36.21 15.61
CA THR A 462 20.01 -35.59 15.28
C THR A 462 19.67 -34.53 16.30
N GLY A 463 19.00 -33.47 15.88
CA GLY A 463 18.52 -32.42 16.76
C GLY A 463 17.28 -31.74 16.21
N SER A 464 16.71 -30.85 17.02
CA SER A 464 15.61 -30.02 16.60
C SER A 464 15.60 -28.67 17.32
N TRP A 465 15.05 -27.67 16.65
CA TRP A 465 14.71 -26.38 17.22
C TRP A 465 13.20 -26.26 17.15
N VAL A 466 12.57 -26.30 18.31
CA VAL A 466 11.12 -26.16 18.46
C VAL A 466 10.86 -24.96 19.34
N ASP A 467 10.24 -23.93 18.76
CA ASP A 467 9.94 -22.65 19.40
C ASP A 467 11.20 -22.02 20.02
N ASN A 468 11.31 -22.02 21.36
CA ASN A 468 12.45 -21.48 22.09
C ASN A 468 13.46 -22.54 22.58
N MET A 469 13.28 -23.80 22.20
CA MET A 469 14.06 -24.93 22.65
C MET A 469 14.91 -25.51 21.52
N VAL A 470 16.23 -25.49 21.70
CA VAL A 470 17.19 -26.20 20.84
C VAL A 470 17.58 -27.50 21.53
N SER A 471 17.47 -28.61 20.83
CA SER A 471 17.73 -29.96 21.34
C SER A 471 18.70 -30.72 20.46
N PHE A 472 19.62 -31.45 21.10
CA PHE A 472 20.46 -32.46 20.47
C PHE A 472 19.99 -33.81 21.01
N GLU A 473 19.22 -34.52 20.19
CA GLU A 473 18.51 -35.75 20.55
C GLU A 473 19.44 -36.96 20.57
N THR A 474 20.31 -37.05 19.58
CA THR A 474 21.34 -38.09 19.51
C THR A 474 22.67 -37.47 19.18
N LEU A 475 23.74 -38.03 19.75
CA LEU A 475 25.11 -37.67 19.45
C LEU A 475 25.93 -38.95 19.51
N ASN A 476 26.72 -39.18 18.47
CA ASN A 476 27.78 -40.16 18.41
C ASN A 476 29.04 -39.43 17.98
N THR A 477 30.08 -39.47 18.79
CA THR A 477 31.36 -38.84 18.50
C THR A 477 32.48 -39.80 18.82
N GLY A 478 33.55 -39.75 18.04
CA GLY A 478 34.78 -40.47 18.33
C GLY A 478 35.99 -39.59 18.23
N PHE A 479 37.06 -40.00 18.90
CA PHE A 479 38.39 -39.41 18.77
C PHE A 479 39.33 -40.45 18.16
N ASP A 480 40.34 -40.04 17.41
CA ASP A 480 41.38 -40.96 16.92
C ASP A 480 42.29 -41.45 18.06
N VAL A 481 42.74 -40.53 18.91
CA VAL A 481 43.52 -40.78 20.12
C VAL A 481 43.23 -39.71 21.16
N LEU A 482 43.08 -40.08 22.42
CA LEU A 482 43.06 -39.12 23.53
C LEU A 482 44.27 -39.37 24.41
N THR A 483 45.20 -38.42 24.43
CA THR A 483 46.38 -38.48 25.30
C THR A 483 46.26 -37.43 26.39
N TYR A 484 46.25 -37.87 27.64
CA TYR A 484 46.28 -36.99 28.81
C TYR A 484 47.35 -37.48 29.78
N GLN A 485 48.37 -36.65 30.01
CA GLN A 485 49.55 -36.97 30.82
C GLN A 485 50.25 -38.26 30.37
N HIS A 486 50.08 -39.37 31.09
CA HIS A 486 50.72 -40.66 30.80
C HIS A 486 49.71 -41.73 30.34
N THR A 487 48.44 -41.35 30.16
CA THR A 487 47.38 -42.26 29.71
C THR A 487 47.01 -41.93 28.26
N SER A 488 46.97 -42.95 27.41
CA SER A 488 46.48 -42.85 26.03
C SER A 488 45.32 -43.80 25.83
N MET A 489 44.23 -43.29 25.27
CA MET A 489 43.08 -44.09 24.84
C MET A 489 43.02 -44.06 23.31
N LEU A 490 42.96 -45.24 22.71
CA LEU A 490 42.84 -45.39 21.26
C LEU A 490 41.37 -45.46 20.87
N ALA A 491 40.98 -44.65 19.88
CA ALA A 491 39.64 -44.65 19.30
C ALA A 491 38.46 -44.55 20.30
N PRO A 492 38.51 -43.73 21.38
CA PRO A 492 37.40 -43.66 22.33
C PRO A 492 36.16 -43.06 21.66
N ARG A 493 34.98 -43.55 22.08
CA ARG A 493 33.67 -43.15 21.55
C ARG A 493 32.79 -42.62 22.68
N LEU A 494 32.07 -41.54 22.41
CA LEU A 494 31.10 -40.96 23.33
C LEU A 494 29.73 -40.90 22.66
N THR A 495 28.70 -41.14 23.46
CA THR A 495 27.30 -41.01 23.04
C THR A 495 26.51 -40.24 24.09
N LEU A 496 25.46 -39.54 23.66
CA LEU A 496 24.50 -38.96 24.60
C LEU A 496 23.60 -40.06 25.17
N LEU A 497 23.55 -40.17 26.50
CA LEU A 497 22.60 -41.04 27.20
C LEU A 497 21.19 -40.43 27.25
N THR A 498 21.11 -39.11 27.30
CA THR A 498 19.88 -38.33 27.30
C THR A 498 20.03 -37.11 26.39
N PRO A 499 18.94 -36.62 25.78
CA PRO A 499 18.98 -35.42 24.95
C PRO A 499 19.50 -34.20 25.71
N PHE A 500 20.39 -33.44 25.08
CA PHE A 500 20.77 -32.12 25.58
C PHE A 500 19.73 -31.09 25.10
N ARG A 501 19.20 -30.28 26.02
CA ARG A 501 18.19 -29.26 25.72
C ARG A 501 18.63 -27.90 26.23
N TRP A 502 18.60 -26.91 25.36
CA TRP A 502 18.91 -25.53 25.64
C TRP A 502 17.68 -24.65 25.38
N PHE A 503 17.29 -23.86 26.38
CA PHE A 503 16.18 -22.93 26.28
C PHE A 503 16.70 -21.50 26.14
N LYS A 504 16.26 -20.80 25.11
CA LYS A 504 16.54 -19.38 24.94
C LYS A 504 15.67 -18.58 25.90
N ARG A 505 16.27 -17.73 26.75
CA ARG A 505 15.52 -16.73 27.51
C ARG A 505 15.03 -15.64 26.55
N ARG A 506 13.76 -15.24 26.71
CA ARG A 506 13.18 -14.08 26.00
C ARG A 506 13.83 -12.79 26.45
#